data_AF-A0A963Q0H6-F1
#
_entry.id   AF-A0A963Q0H6-F1
#
_cell.length_a   1.000
_cell.length_b   1.000
_cell.length_c   1.000
_cell.angle_alpha   90.00
_cell.angle_beta   90.00
_cell.angle_gamma   90.00
#
_symmetry.space_group_name_H-M   'P 1'
#
loop_
_entity.id
_entity.type
_entity.pdbx_description
1 polymer ?
#
loop_
_entity_poly.entity_id
_entity_poly.type
_entity_poly.pdbx_seq_one_letter_code
_entity_poly.pdbx_strand_id
1 'polypeptide(L)'
;MSPKADTPRTARAPEGALFQFLDETHQRLQLELIHLNRVVEAFAEDQMEPHDREQLARTIEWFDTVARQHHLDEEKHVFPPLLASSDAHVVEVTERLRQDHGWIEQNWLELGPHLSAVVNGNHWIEPELVQQMVQVFSQLCLDHLMLEESLAYPEARAQIDADALTKADQEMEQRRASFAARKEARH
;
A
#
# COMPACT_ATOMS: atom_id res chain seq x y z
N MET A 1 31.68 43.96 5.45
CA MET A 1 30.90 42.76 5.86
C MET A 1 29.47 43.00 5.43
N SER A 2 29.06 42.47 4.29
CA SER A 2 27.67 42.58 3.81
C SER A 2 26.88 41.39 4.35
N PRO A 3 25.64 41.57 4.82
CA PRO A 3 24.82 40.46 5.30
C PRO A 3 24.31 39.65 4.10
N LYS A 4 24.41 38.32 4.18
CA LYS A 4 23.81 37.40 3.20
C LYS A 4 22.29 37.50 3.32
N ALA A 5 21.63 37.69 2.19
CA ALA A 5 20.18 37.58 2.07
C ALA A 5 19.77 36.13 2.32
N ASP A 6 18.88 35.93 3.28
CA ASP A 6 18.25 34.65 3.57
C ASP A 6 17.26 34.35 2.44
N THR A 7 17.42 33.19 1.81
CA THR A 7 16.54 32.78 0.70
C THR A 7 15.26 32.22 1.33
N PRO A 8 14.05 32.64 0.93
CA PRO A 8 12.84 32.09 1.52
C PRO A 8 12.75 30.60 1.17
N ARG A 9 12.86 29.75 2.19
CA ARG A 9 12.44 28.35 2.09
C ARG A 9 10.94 28.37 1.85
N THR A 10 10.53 28.18 0.60
CA THR A 10 9.14 28.00 0.22
C THR A 10 8.54 26.92 1.12
N ALA A 11 7.60 27.29 1.97
CA ALA A 11 6.82 26.34 2.72
C ALA A 11 6.13 25.43 1.71
N ARG A 12 6.49 24.14 1.71
CA ARG A 12 5.79 23.10 0.95
C ARG A 12 4.33 23.19 1.40
N ALA A 13 3.42 23.42 0.45
CA ALA A 13 1.99 23.43 0.74
C ALA A 13 1.65 22.13 1.48
N PRO A 14 0.75 22.14 2.47
CA PRO A 14 0.31 20.92 3.12
C PRO A 14 -0.21 19.99 2.01
N GLU A 15 0.47 18.86 1.82
CA GLU A 15 0.03 17.82 0.92
C GLU A 15 -1.30 17.31 1.47
N GLY A 16 -2.35 17.33 0.64
CA GLY A 16 -3.71 16.94 1.05
C GLY A 16 -3.77 15.55 1.67
N ALA A 17 -4.87 15.25 2.34
CA ALA A 17 -5.02 14.02 3.12
C ALA A 17 -4.81 12.75 2.27
N LEU A 18 -5.14 12.79 0.98
CA LEU A 18 -4.84 11.74 0.00
C LEU A 18 -3.37 11.33 0.05
N PHE A 19 -2.47 12.26 -0.26
CA PHE A 19 -1.06 11.94 -0.39
C PHE A 19 -0.40 11.62 0.94
N GLN A 20 -0.84 12.27 2.03
CA GLN A 20 -0.37 11.89 3.36
C GLN A 20 -0.73 10.43 3.67
N PHE A 21 -1.99 10.03 3.41
CA PHE A 21 -2.43 8.65 3.62
C PHE A 21 -1.64 7.66 2.75
N LEU A 22 -1.40 8.00 1.48
CA LEU A 22 -0.64 7.16 0.56
C LEU A 22 0.81 6.96 1.03
N ASP A 23 1.52 8.04 1.36
CA ASP A 23 2.91 7.97 1.84
C ASP A 23 3.04 7.19 3.17
N GLU A 24 2.10 7.39 4.10
CA GLU A 24 2.06 6.64 5.36
C GLU A 24 1.76 5.15 5.12
N THR A 25 0.92 4.85 4.12
CA THR A 25 0.59 3.47 3.74
C THR A 25 1.78 2.76 3.09
N HIS A 26 2.56 3.45 2.23
CA HIS A 26 3.81 2.93 1.67
C HIS A 26 4.84 2.59 2.76
N GLN A 27 5.03 3.49 3.73
CA GLN A 27 5.92 3.23 4.87
C GLN A 27 5.46 2.02 5.68
N ARG A 28 4.16 1.91 5.92
CA ARG A 28 3.60 0.74 6.63
C ARG A 28 3.75 -0.54 5.82
N LEU A 29 3.51 -0.50 4.51
CA LEU A 29 3.65 -1.65 3.61
C LEU A 29 5.05 -2.25 3.72
N GLN A 30 6.10 -1.42 3.64
CA GLN A 30 7.49 -1.88 3.77
C GLN A 30 7.74 -2.60 5.10
N LEU A 31 7.19 -2.08 6.21
CA LEU A 31 7.30 -2.72 7.52
C LEU A 31 6.53 -4.05 7.60
N GLU A 32 5.34 -4.13 7.00
CA GLU A 32 4.56 -5.36 6.94
C GLU A 32 5.25 -6.44 6.09
N LEU A 33 5.91 -6.07 4.98
CA LEU A 33 6.69 -7.00 4.17
C LEU A 33 7.90 -7.54 4.92
N ILE A 34 8.65 -6.69 5.64
CA ILE A 34 9.75 -7.14 6.51
C ILE A 34 9.22 -8.12 7.56
N HIS A 35 8.07 -7.79 8.15
CA HIS A 35 7.45 -8.62 9.17
C HIS A 35 7.00 -9.98 8.61
N LEU A 36 6.35 -10.00 7.45
CA LEU A 36 5.92 -11.23 6.78
C LEU A 36 7.11 -12.15 6.52
N ASN A 37 8.19 -11.64 5.92
CA ASN A 37 9.38 -12.43 5.62
C ASN A 37 9.99 -13.04 6.89
N ARG A 38 10.12 -12.26 7.96
CA ARG A 38 10.63 -12.75 9.26
C ARG A 38 9.75 -13.86 9.85
N VAL A 39 8.42 -13.69 9.80
CA VAL A 39 7.51 -14.67 10.42
C VAL A 39 7.46 -15.98 9.64
N VAL A 40 7.49 -15.93 8.31
CA VAL A 40 7.51 -17.19 7.53
C VAL A 40 8.83 -17.93 7.64
N GLU A 41 9.95 -17.22 7.86
CA GLU A 41 11.23 -17.83 8.21
C GLU A 41 11.16 -18.51 9.58
N ALA A 42 10.69 -17.81 10.62
CA ALA A 42 10.49 -18.40 11.94
C ALA A 42 9.50 -19.58 11.93
N PHE A 43 8.47 -19.53 11.09
CA PHE A 43 7.54 -20.65 10.89
C PHE A 43 8.22 -21.87 10.27
N ALA A 44 9.08 -21.67 9.25
CA ALA A 44 9.83 -22.76 8.63
C ALA A 44 10.85 -23.40 9.58
N GLU A 45 11.40 -22.64 10.53
CA GLU A 45 12.34 -23.15 11.53
C GLU A 45 11.68 -23.71 12.81
N ASP A 46 10.33 -23.74 12.87
CA ASP A 46 9.56 -24.09 14.08
C ASP A 46 9.92 -23.21 15.30
N GLN A 47 10.25 -21.94 15.06
CA GLN A 47 10.64 -20.93 16.05
C GLN A 47 9.60 -19.82 16.22
N MET A 48 8.40 -19.99 15.67
CA MET A 48 7.37 -18.97 15.71
C MET A 48 6.76 -18.84 17.12
N GLU A 49 6.85 -17.66 17.71
CA GLU A 49 6.35 -17.37 19.05
C GLU A 49 4.89 -16.87 19.03
N PRO A 50 4.17 -16.87 20.17
CA PRO A 50 2.79 -16.36 20.23
C PRO A 50 2.64 -14.93 19.69
N HIS A 51 3.61 -14.05 19.96
CA HIS A 51 3.58 -12.67 19.48
C HIS A 51 3.69 -12.56 17.95
N ASP A 52 4.38 -13.50 17.30
CA ASP A 52 4.51 -13.55 15.84
C ASP A 52 3.17 -13.89 15.19
N ARG A 53 2.42 -14.84 15.78
CA ARG A 53 1.06 -15.19 15.33
C ARG A 53 0.11 -14.02 15.44
N GLU A 54 0.15 -13.29 16.56
CA GLU A 54 -0.68 -12.11 16.77
C GLU A 54 -0.35 -10.99 15.78
N GLN A 55 0.94 -10.75 15.53
CA GLN A 55 1.35 -9.75 14.55
C GLN A 55 0.99 -10.19 13.13
N LEU A 56 1.14 -11.46 12.77
CA LEU A 56 0.73 -11.98 11.46
C LEU A 56 -0.78 -11.82 11.23
N ALA A 57 -1.60 -12.07 12.24
CA ALA A 57 -3.04 -11.82 12.17
C ALA A 57 -3.36 -10.34 11.90
N ARG A 58 -2.63 -9.40 12.53
CA ARG A 58 -2.76 -7.96 12.25
C ARG A 58 -2.30 -7.60 10.84
N THR A 59 -1.21 -8.20 10.37
CA THR A 59 -0.73 -8.01 8.99
C THR A 59 -1.78 -8.46 7.98
N ILE A 60 -2.41 -9.63 8.20
CA ILE A 60 -3.50 -10.13 7.34
C ILE A 60 -4.67 -9.14 7.28
N GLU A 61 -5.20 -8.73 8.44
CA GLU A 61 -6.30 -7.75 8.49
C GLU A 61 -5.92 -6.43 7.81
N TRP A 62 -4.67 -5.98 7.95
CA TRP A 62 -4.19 -4.75 7.33
C TRP A 62 -4.16 -4.85 5.80
N PHE A 63 -3.67 -5.95 5.23
CA PHE A 63 -3.73 -6.18 3.78
C PHE A 63 -5.17 -6.33 3.28
N ASP A 64 -6.02 -7.01 4.06
CA ASP A 64 -7.43 -7.20 3.71
C ASP A 64 -8.26 -5.91 3.73
N THR A 65 -7.78 -4.89 4.46
CA THR A 65 -8.49 -3.62 4.65
C THR A 65 -7.72 -2.43 4.08
N VAL A 66 -6.68 -1.96 4.76
CA VAL A 66 -5.97 -0.71 4.47
C VAL A 66 -5.28 -0.76 3.10
N ALA A 67 -4.57 -1.85 2.76
CA ALA A 67 -3.87 -1.95 1.48
C ALA A 67 -4.84 -1.89 0.28
N ARG A 68 -6.01 -2.52 0.39
CA ARG A 68 -7.06 -2.40 -0.66
C ARG A 68 -7.63 -0.99 -0.77
N GLN A 69 -7.72 -0.24 0.34
CA GLN A 69 -8.16 1.16 0.29
C GLN A 69 -7.14 2.05 -0.42
N HIS A 70 -5.86 1.76 -0.24
CA HIS A 70 -4.76 2.45 -0.90
C HIS A 70 -4.79 2.31 -2.43
N HIS A 71 -4.84 1.09 -2.95
CA HIS A 71 -4.99 0.87 -4.40
C HIS A 71 -6.26 1.53 -4.96
N LEU A 72 -7.37 1.49 -4.21
CA LEU A 72 -8.62 2.13 -4.62
C LEU A 72 -8.49 3.66 -4.71
N ASP A 73 -7.71 4.27 -3.81
CA ASP A 73 -7.48 5.72 -3.82
C ASP A 73 -6.58 6.14 -4.98
N GLU A 74 -5.57 5.33 -5.30
CA GLU A 74 -4.73 5.55 -6.48
C GLU A 74 -5.52 5.46 -7.76
N GLU A 75 -6.31 4.40 -7.94
CA GLU A 75 -7.12 4.19 -9.14
C GLU A 75 -8.19 5.27 -9.34
N LYS A 76 -8.71 5.85 -8.25
CA LYS A 76 -9.72 6.92 -8.32
C LYS A 76 -9.14 8.30 -8.54
N HIS A 77 -8.00 8.60 -7.92
CA HIS A 77 -7.58 9.99 -7.73
C HIS A 77 -6.17 10.27 -8.25
N VAL A 78 -5.29 9.26 -8.33
CA VAL A 78 -3.89 9.42 -8.77
C VAL A 78 -3.73 9.02 -10.22
N PHE A 79 -4.19 7.84 -10.63
CA PHE A 79 -3.97 7.31 -11.97
C PHE A 79 -4.77 8.00 -13.09
N PRO A 80 -6.02 8.47 -12.90
CA PRO A 80 -6.77 9.10 -13.98
C PRO A 80 -6.09 10.30 -14.66
N PRO A 81 -5.51 11.28 -13.93
CA PRO A 81 -4.77 12.37 -14.59
C PRO A 81 -3.50 11.87 -15.29
N LEU A 82 -2.78 10.89 -14.73
CA LEU A 82 -1.56 10.33 -15.33
C LEU A 82 -1.85 9.59 -16.64
N LEU A 83 -2.96 8.85 -16.72
CA LEU A 83 -3.42 8.20 -17.95
C LEU A 83 -3.84 9.20 -19.04
N ALA A 84 -4.19 10.43 -18.66
CA ALA A 84 -4.50 11.51 -19.58
C ALA A 84 -3.26 12.34 -19.97
N SER A 85 -2.06 11.98 -19.48
CA SER A 85 -0.82 12.68 -19.79
C SER A 85 -0.48 12.62 -21.28
N SER A 86 0.22 13.65 -21.77
CA SER A 86 0.80 13.65 -23.11
C SER A 86 2.15 12.91 -23.20
N ASP A 87 2.73 12.56 -22.04
CA ASP A 87 3.92 11.72 -21.96
C ASP A 87 3.54 10.24 -22.02
N ALA A 88 3.92 9.57 -23.11
CA ALA A 88 3.63 8.15 -23.34
C ALA A 88 4.26 7.23 -22.27
N HIS A 89 5.41 7.61 -21.69
CA HIS A 89 6.06 6.81 -20.67
C HIS A 89 5.27 6.83 -19.35
N VAL A 90 4.73 8.01 -18.96
CA VAL A 90 3.86 8.15 -17.79
C VAL A 90 2.60 7.30 -17.94
N VAL A 91 1.99 7.31 -19.14
CA VAL A 91 0.81 6.49 -19.44
C VAL A 91 1.14 4.99 -19.34
N GLU A 92 2.25 4.55 -19.96
CA GLU A 92 2.69 3.15 -19.94
C GLU A 92 2.93 2.64 -18.50
N VAL A 93 3.67 3.40 -17.69
CA VAL A 93 3.94 3.03 -16.30
C VAL A 93 2.66 3.01 -15.48
N THR A 94 1.74 3.94 -15.69
CA THR A 94 0.46 3.95 -14.98
C THR A 94 -0.41 2.75 -15.33
N GLU A 95 -0.46 2.33 -16.60
CA GLU A 95 -1.17 1.10 -16.98
C GLU A 95 -0.50 -0.16 -16.42
N ARG A 96 0.83 -0.16 -16.27
CA ARG A 96 1.55 -1.23 -15.56
C ARG A 96 1.16 -1.27 -14.08
N LEU A 97 1.16 -0.13 -13.38
CA LEU A 97 0.77 -0.07 -11.96
C LEU A 97 -0.64 -0.62 -11.73
N ARG A 98 -1.59 -0.27 -12.62
CA ARG A 98 -2.96 -0.83 -12.58
C ARG A 98 -3.00 -2.34 -12.78
N GLN A 99 -2.14 -2.89 -13.65
CA GLN A 99 -2.02 -4.34 -13.80
C GLN A 99 -1.41 -4.99 -12.56
N ASP A 100 -0.38 -4.35 -11.99
CA ASP A 100 0.28 -4.80 -10.77
C ASP A 100 -0.72 -4.88 -9.59
N HIS A 101 -1.67 -3.94 -9.45
CA HIS A 101 -2.75 -4.06 -8.45
C HIS A 101 -3.55 -5.37 -8.58
N GLY A 102 -3.87 -5.77 -9.81
CA GLY A 102 -4.56 -7.03 -10.08
C GLY A 102 -3.72 -8.24 -9.71
N TRP A 103 -2.42 -8.21 -10.02
CA TRP A 103 -1.50 -9.28 -9.63
C TRP A 103 -1.29 -9.36 -8.12
N ILE A 104 -1.15 -8.22 -7.44
CA ILE A 104 -1.01 -8.14 -5.98
C ILE A 104 -2.26 -8.70 -5.31
N GLU A 105 -3.47 -8.29 -5.74
CA GLU A 105 -4.72 -8.83 -5.19
C GLU A 105 -4.83 -10.35 -5.43
N GLN A 106 -4.51 -10.83 -6.63
CA GLN A 106 -4.55 -12.27 -6.91
C GLN A 106 -3.57 -13.06 -6.06
N ASN A 107 -2.33 -12.59 -5.93
CA ASN A 107 -1.32 -13.22 -5.08
C ASN A 107 -1.78 -13.22 -3.62
N TRP A 108 -2.39 -12.13 -3.14
CA TRP A 108 -2.90 -12.03 -1.79
C TRP A 108 -4.09 -12.97 -1.54
N LEU A 109 -5.03 -13.10 -2.48
CA LEU A 109 -6.15 -14.04 -2.38
C LEU A 109 -5.70 -15.50 -2.29
N GLU A 110 -4.54 -15.83 -2.88
CA GLU A 110 -3.92 -17.14 -2.75
C GLU A 110 -3.14 -17.29 -1.43
N LEU A 111 -2.31 -16.30 -1.08
CA LEU A 111 -1.42 -16.31 0.09
C LEU A 111 -2.15 -16.16 1.43
N GLY A 112 -3.13 -15.26 1.53
CA GLY A 112 -3.84 -14.91 2.76
C GLY A 112 -4.45 -16.11 3.50
N PRO A 113 -5.13 -17.06 2.80
CA PRO A 113 -5.60 -18.30 3.40
C PRO A 113 -4.49 -19.16 4.02
N HIS A 114 -3.31 -19.25 3.38
CA HIS A 114 -2.17 -19.98 3.94
C HIS A 114 -1.63 -19.31 5.20
N LEU A 115 -1.46 -17.99 5.20
CA LEU A 115 -1.04 -17.25 6.37
C LEU A 115 -2.05 -17.37 7.53
N SER A 116 -3.35 -17.34 7.21
CA SER A 116 -4.41 -17.58 8.19
C SER A 116 -4.33 -18.98 8.79
N ALA A 117 -4.01 -19.99 7.98
CA ALA A 117 -3.80 -21.35 8.47
C ALA A 117 -2.58 -21.43 9.40
N VAL A 118 -1.49 -20.73 9.08
CA VAL A 118 -0.29 -20.59 9.94
C VAL A 118 -0.67 -19.97 11.29
N VAL A 119 -1.40 -18.85 11.31
CA VAL A 119 -1.88 -18.19 12.54
C VAL A 119 -2.65 -19.18 13.42
N ASN A 120 -3.55 -19.96 12.82
CA ASN A 120 -4.39 -20.95 13.51
C ASN A 120 -3.67 -22.25 13.92
N GLY A 121 -2.36 -22.37 13.64
CA GLY A 121 -1.57 -23.53 14.06
C GLY A 121 -1.81 -24.79 13.23
N ASN A 122 -2.22 -24.62 11.97
CA ASN A 122 -2.45 -25.76 11.08
C ASN A 122 -1.12 -26.35 10.57
N HIS A 123 -0.96 -27.66 10.73
CA HIS A 123 0.27 -28.39 10.36
C HIS A 123 0.26 -28.99 8.95
N TRP A 124 -0.81 -28.79 8.17
CA TRP A 124 -0.88 -29.25 6.77
C TRP A 124 -0.26 -28.25 5.79
N ILE A 125 0.20 -27.10 6.29
CA ILE A 125 0.86 -26.06 5.51
C ILE A 125 2.34 -26.43 5.37
N GLU A 126 2.80 -26.57 4.14
CA GLU A 126 4.21 -26.73 3.82
C GLU A 126 4.94 -25.39 4.04
N PRO A 127 5.88 -25.27 4.99
CA PRO A 127 6.52 -23.99 5.30
C PRO A 127 7.30 -23.39 4.13
N GLU A 128 7.97 -24.21 3.33
CA GLU A 128 8.73 -23.77 2.16
C GLU A 128 7.82 -23.16 1.09
N LEU A 129 6.60 -23.69 0.93
CA LEU A 129 5.62 -23.13 0.00
C LEU A 129 5.22 -21.71 0.42
N VAL A 130 4.87 -21.52 1.69
CA VAL A 130 4.46 -20.21 2.20
C VAL A 130 5.60 -19.20 2.12
N GLN A 131 6.83 -19.63 2.42
CA GLN A 131 8.01 -18.79 2.29
C GLN A 131 8.21 -18.32 0.83
N GLN A 132 8.09 -19.23 -0.15
CA GLN A 132 8.20 -18.88 -1.56
C GLN A 132 7.10 -17.90 -2.00
N MET A 133 5.84 -18.14 -1.59
CA MET A 133 4.73 -17.24 -1.92
C MET A 133 4.94 -15.84 -1.33
N VAL A 134 5.40 -15.75 -0.08
CA VAL A 134 5.72 -14.46 0.56
C VAL A 134 6.87 -13.74 -0.16
N GLN A 135 7.91 -14.45 -0.59
CA GLN A 135 9.02 -13.86 -1.34
C GLN A 135 8.53 -13.25 -2.67
N VAL A 136 7.74 -14.01 -3.45
CA VAL A 136 7.17 -13.53 -4.71
C VAL A 136 6.27 -12.31 -4.49
N PHE A 137 5.36 -12.40 -3.52
CA PHE A 137 4.46 -11.31 -3.16
C PHE A 137 5.23 -10.05 -2.72
N SER A 138 6.24 -10.22 -1.85
CA SER A 138 7.05 -9.10 -1.35
C SER A 138 7.81 -8.41 -2.47
N GLN A 139 8.41 -9.18 -3.39
CA GLN A 139 9.14 -8.60 -4.51
C GLN A 139 8.20 -7.81 -5.43
N LEU A 140 7.01 -8.35 -5.74
CA LEU A 140 6.00 -7.65 -6.53
C LEU A 140 5.60 -6.32 -5.89
N CYS A 141 5.31 -6.30 -4.58
CA CYS A 141 4.96 -5.07 -3.87
C CYS A 141 6.11 -4.05 -3.84
N LEU A 142 7.37 -4.49 -3.68
CA LEU A 142 8.53 -3.59 -3.66
C LEU A 142 8.80 -2.98 -5.05
N ASP A 143 8.70 -3.77 -6.11
CA ASP A 143 8.87 -3.29 -7.48
C ASP A 143 7.76 -2.31 -7.86
N HIS A 144 6.53 -2.58 -7.40
CA HIS A 144 5.39 -1.69 -7.55
C HIS A 144 5.63 -0.34 -6.86
N LEU A 145 5.95 -0.35 -5.56
CA LEU A 145 6.29 0.84 -4.77
C LEU A 145 7.36 1.71 -5.45
N MET A 146 8.39 1.07 -6.01
CA MET A 146 9.49 1.77 -6.67
C MET A 146 8.99 2.63 -7.85
N LEU A 147 8.05 2.11 -8.65
CA LEU A 147 7.47 2.85 -9.78
C LEU A 147 6.58 3.99 -9.29
N GLU A 148 5.82 3.77 -8.23
CA GLU A 148 4.96 4.80 -7.64
C GLU A 148 5.77 5.97 -7.10
N GLU A 149 6.76 5.68 -6.26
CA GLU A 149 7.59 6.68 -5.60
C GLU A 149 8.52 7.42 -6.58
N SER A 150 9.04 6.73 -7.59
CA SER A 150 10.00 7.32 -8.54
C SER A 150 9.35 8.09 -9.69
N LEU A 151 8.10 7.78 -10.05
CA LEU A 151 7.43 8.37 -11.20
C LEU A 151 5.99 8.82 -10.88
N ALA A 152 5.10 7.91 -10.49
CA ALA A 152 3.67 8.19 -10.46
C ALA A 152 3.31 9.31 -9.46
N TYR A 153 3.85 9.26 -8.25
CA TYR A 153 3.55 10.25 -7.21
C TYR A 153 4.16 11.63 -7.52
N PRO A 154 5.43 11.74 -7.94
CA PRO A 154 5.97 13.01 -8.44
C PRO A 154 5.12 13.64 -9.55
N GLU A 155 4.71 12.85 -10.55
CA GLU A 155 3.88 13.32 -11.66
C GLU A 155 2.48 13.72 -11.19
N ALA A 156 1.84 12.91 -10.34
CA ALA A 156 0.50 13.20 -9.86
C ALA A 156 0.48 14.49 -9.01
N ARG A 157 1.47 14.69 -8.15
CA ARG A 157 1.61 15.91 -7.35
C ARG A 157 1.87 17.16 -8.19
N ALA A 158 2.52 17.00 -9.35
CA ALA A 158 2.75 18.11 -10.27
C ALA A 158 1.50 18.48 -11.08
N GLN A 159 0.60 17.52 -11.32
CA GLN A 159 -0.55 17.68 -12.22
C GLN A 159 -1.88 17.92 -11.50
N ILE A 160 -2.06 17.39 -10.28
CA ILE A 160 -3.33 17.51 -9.55
C ILE A 160 -3.52 18.93 -9.00
N ASP A 161 -4.65 19.54 -9.34
CA ASP A 161 -5.00 20.86 -8.83
C ASP A 161 -5.62 20.78 -7.41
N ALA A 162 -5.69 21.93 -6.73
CA ALA A 162 -6.18 22.01 -5.36
C ALA A 162 -7.66 21.64 -5.22
N ASP A 163 -8.48 21.89 -6.24
CA ASP A 163 -9.92 21.57 -6.22
C ASP A 163 -10.14 20.06 -6.37
N ALA A 164 -9.37 19.41 -7.25
CA ALA A 164 -9.34 17.97 -7.42
C ALA A 164 -8.85 17.27 -6.15
N LEU A 165 -7.77 17.74 -5.55
CA LEU A 165 -7.24 17.21 -4.29
C LEU A 165 -8.25 17.35 -3.14
N THR A 166 -8.91 18.51 -3.02
CA THR A 166 -9.96 18.71 -2.01
C THR A 166 -11.13 17.75 -2.19
N LYS A 167 -11.53 17.48 -3.44
CA LYS A 167 -12.61 16.51 -3.74
C LYS A 167 -12.18 15.08 -3.42
N ALA A 168 -10.94 14.72 -3.71
CA ALA A 168 -10.38 13.40 -3.35
C ALA A 168 -10.42 13.20 -1.83
N ASP A 169 -9.91 14.18 -1.06
CA ASP A 169 -9.92 14.14 0.40
C ASP A 169 -11.34 13.96 0.97
N GLN A 170 -12.32 14.73 0.46
CA GLN A 170 -13.71 14.62 0.88
C GLN A 170 -14.34 13.26 0.51
N GLU A 171 -14.05 12.74 -0.68
CA GLU A 171 -14.54 11.42 -1.10
C GLU A 171 -13.99 10.30 -0.22
N MET A 172 -12.68 10.34 0.06
CA MET A 172 -12.01 9.38 0.93
C MET A 172 -12.61 9.37 2.33
N GLU A 173 -12.81 10.55 2.93
CA GLU A 173 -13.41 10.71 4.25
C GLU A 173 -14.82 10.11 4.29
N GLN A 174 -15.69 10.50 3.34
CA GLN A 174 -17.07 10.02 3.27
C GLN A 174 -17.15 8.49 3.08
N ARG A 175 -16.32 7.95 2.19
CA ARG A 175 -16.30 6.52 1.88
C ARG A 175 -15.85 5.70 3.08
N ARG A 176 -14.80 6.13 3.78
CA ARG A 176 -14.27 5.46 4.97
C ARG A 176 -15.25 5.55 6.14
N ALA A 177 -15.89 6.70 6.36
CA ALA A 177 -16.96 6.84 7.36
C ALA A 177 -18.15 5.90 7.08
N SER A 178 -18.56 5.77 5.81
CA SER A 178 -19.63 4.84 5.43
C SER A 178 -19.26 3.38 5.69
N PHE A 179 -18.01 2.99 5.41
CA PHE A 179 -17.52 1.64 5.68
C PHE A 179 -17.50 1.34 7.19
N ALA A 180 -17.00 2.27 8.02
CA ALA A 180 -16.98 2.13 9.47
C ALA A 180 -18.40 1.94 10.05
N ALA A 181 -19.35 2.78 9.66
CA ALA A 181 -20.74 2.67 10.10
C ALA A 181 -21.40 1.34 9.70
N ARG A 182 -21.06 0.79 8.52
CA ARG A 182 -21.55 -0.53 8.08
C ARG A 182 -20.93 -1.69 8.86
N LYS A 183 -19.67 -1.57 9.27
CA LYS A 183 -18.99 -2.57 10.13
C LYS A 183 -19.61 -2.58 11.51
N GLU A 184 -19.86 -1.42 12.11
CA GLU A 184 -20.55 -1.28 13.40
C GLU A 184 -21.97 -1.86 13.39
N ALA A 185 -22.75 -1.61 12.33
CA ALA A 185 -24.11 -2.13 12.24
C ALA A 185 -24.23 -3.66 12.04
N ARG A 186 -23.11 -4.35 11.76
CA ARG A 186 -23.05 -5.81 11.57
C ARG A 186 -22.56 -6.56 12.81
N HIS A 187 -22.10 -5.85 13.84
CA HIS A 187 -21.70 -6.39 15.13
C HIS A 187 -22.78 -6.12 16.19
#